data_AF-A0A1B6DMJ9-F1
#
_entry.id   AF-A0A1B6DMJ9-F1
#
_cell.length_a   1.000
_cell.length_b   1.000
_cell.length_c   1.000
_cell.angle_alpha   90.00
_cell.angle_beta   90.00
_cell.angle_gamma   90.00
#
_symmetry.space_group_name_H-M   'P 1'
#
loop_
_entity.id
_entity.type
_entity.pdbx_description
1 polymer ?
#
loop_
_entity_poly.entity_id
_entity_poly.type
_entity_poly.pdbx_seq_one_letter_code
_entity_poly.pdbx_strand_id
1 'polypeptide(L)'
;MMLLLGIVETSDLLSIPSDLVHRQHLMPSLINYTVPEIKNILKSYKKFLFVRHPFERLLSAYKNKFEQHYNSSKYFQSRFGRMIIKNFRRNPSNRSLTTGDDVTFEEFVDFVVSENTVFNEHWKPIFDLCQPCLVKYDFIGKYESLYSDSDFLLNQIGLLNVTFPRLQKTVSTSTYLSKYLPQLSYRNLCNLYKVYYNDFKIFNYNLQEYLGYEININKDW
;
A
#
# COMPACT_ATOMS: atom_id res chain seq x y z
N MET A 1 3.81 -14.95 8.71
CA MET A 1 3.74 -16.08 7.74
C MET A 1 5.06 -16.85 7.61
N MET A 2 6.23 -16.22 7.42
CA MET A 2 7.49 -16.96 7.20
C MET A 2 7.83 -17.92 8.34
N LEU A 3 7.65 -17.48 9.59
CA LEU A 3 7.80 -18.32 10.78
C LEU A 3 6.85 -19.54 10.76
N LEU A 4 5.58 -19.33 10.39
CA LEU A 4 4.57 -20.40 10.35
C LEU A 4 4.81 -21.42 9.24
N LEU A 5 5.54 -21.03 8.18
CA LEU A 5 5.94 -21.92 7.10
C LEU A 5 7.31 -22.58 7.35
N GLY A 6 7.95 -22.33 8.50
CA GLY A 6 9.29 -22.84 8.79
C GLY A 6 10.40 -22.26 7.90
N ILE A 7 10.15 -21.12 7.25
CA ILE A 7 11.13 -20.45 6.38
C ILE A 7 12.19 -19.73 7.21
N VAL A 8 11.83 -19.27 8.40
CA VAL A 8 12.71 -18.60 9.36
C VAL A 8 12.54 -19.20 10.74
N GLU A 9 13.65 -19.43 11.42
CA GLU A 9 13.73 -19.85 12.81
C GLU A 9 14.34 -18.72 13.63
N THR A 10 13.51 -17.75 14.02
CA THR A 10 13.96 -16.63 14.87
C THR A 10 12.87 -16.24 15.86
N SER A 11 13.28 -15.88 17.07
CA SER A 11 12.42 -15.25 18.08
C SER A 11 12.34 -13.73 17.90
N ASP A 12 13.33 -13.12 17.23
CA ASP A 12 13.33 -11.70 16.89
C ASP A 12 12.82 -11.49 15.46
N LEU A 13 11.51 -11.33 15.33
CA LEU A 13 10.84 -11.09 14.05
C LEU A 13 11.26 -9.76 13.39
N LEU A 14 11.78 -8.79 14.15
CA LEU A 14 12.20 -7.50 13.61
C LEU A 14 13.59 -7.55 12.96
N SER A 15 14.37 -8.60 13.28
CA SER A 15 15.68 -8.84 12.66
C SER A 15 15.61 -9.41 11.23
N ILE A 16 14.42 -9.85 10.77
CA ILE A 16 14.26 -10.48 9.46
C ILE A 16 14.58 -9.47 8.35
N PRO A 17 15.59 -9.74 7.51
CA PRO A 17 15.99 -8.81 6.45
C PRO A 17 14.87 -8.57 5.43
N SER A 18 14.72 -7.31 5.00
CA SER A 18 13.70 -6.94 4.01
C SER A 18 13.93 -7.59 2.64
N ASP A 19 15.19 -7.81 2.23
CA ASP A 19 15.48 -8.52 0.98
C ASP A 19 14.99 -9.97 1.04
N LEU A 20 15.09 -10.61 2.21
CA LEU A 20 14.60 -11.96 2.41
C LEU A 20 13.08 -12.00 2.23
N VAL A 21 12.31 -11.10 2.86
CA VAL A 21 10.85 -11.13 2.73
C VAL A 21 10.35 -10.88 1.29
N HIS A 22 11.19 -10.30 0.43
CA HIS A 22 10.87 -9.96 -0.96
C HIS A 22 11.47 -10.93 -2.00
N ARG A 23 12.18 -12.00 -1.61
CA ARG A 23 12.68 -12.96 -2.61
C ARG A 23 11.52 -13.69 -3.27
N GLN A 24 11.58 -13.75 -4.60
CA GLN A 24 10.60 -14.48 -5.39
C GLN A 24 10.58 -15.96 -4.99
N HIS A 25 9.40 -16.56 -5.04
CA HIS A 25 9.15 -17.98 -4.77
C HIS A 25 9.37 -18.45 -3.31
N LEU A 26 9.66 -17.57 -2.36
CA LEU A 26 9.72 -17.97 -0.94
C LEU A 26 8.35 -18.36 -0.38
N MET A 27 7.28 -17.74 -0.87
CA MET A 27 5.92 -18.11 -0.53
C MET A 27 5.16 -18.50 -1.78
N PRO A 28 4.45 -19.64 -1.77
CA PRO A 28 3.61 -20.02 -2.88
C PRO A 28 2.45 -19.03 -2.98
N SER A 29 2.21 -18.53 -4.19
CA SER A 29 1.02 -17.77 -4.52
C SER A 29 -0.03 -18.69 -5.13
N LEU A 30 -1.29 -18.26 -5.21
CA LEU A 30 -2.36 -19.10 -5.77
C LEU A 30 -2.06 -19.60 -7.18
N ILE A 31 -1.32 -18.82 -8.00
CA ILE A 31 -0.94 -19.22 -9.37
C ILE A 31 0.02 -20.43 -9.41
N ASN A 32 0.65 -20.76 -8.29
CA ASN A 32 1.56 -21.90 -8.18
C ASN A 32 0.82 -23.24 -7.97
N TYR A 33 -0.51 -23.22 -7.81
CA TYR A 33 -1.35 -24.39 -7.57
C TYR A 33 -2.22 -24.72 -8.79
N THR A 34 -2.61 -25.98 -8.91
CA THR A 34 -3.58 -26.44 -9.92
C THR A 34 -4.97 -25.88 -9.63
N VAL A 35 -5.85 -25.81 -10.65
CA VAL A 35 -7.22 -25.31 -10.48
C VAL A 35 -8.01 -26.06 -9.38
N PRO A 36 -7.95 -27.40 -9.25
CA PRO A 36 -8.59 -28.11 -8.14
C PRO A 36 -8.04 -27.70 -6.77
N GLU A 37 -6.73 -27.52 -6.64
CA GLU A 37 -6.10 -27.07 -5.40
C GLU A 37 -6.49 -25.64 -5.05
N ILE A 38 -6.49 -24.72 -6.02
CA ILE A 38 -6.97 -23.35 -5.82
C ILE A 38 -8.40 -23.35 -5.30
N LYS A 39 -9.30 -24.13 -5.91
CA LYS A 39 -10.70 -24.26 -5.45
C LYS A 39 -10.75 -24.79 -4.02
N ASN A 40 -9.93 -25.77 -3.68
CA ASN A 40 -9.88 -26.32 -2.33
C ASN A 40 -9.37 -25.29 -1.31
N ILE A 41 -8.28 -24.58 -1.62
CA ILE A 41 -7.71 -23.52 -0.78
C ILE A 41 -8.75 -22.42 -0.55
N LEU A 42 -9.37 -21.91 -1.62
CA LEU A 42 -10.38 -20.85 -1.54
C LEU A 42 -11.60 -21.29 -0.70
N LYS A 43 -11.96 -22.57 -0.75
CA LYS A 43 -13.08 -23.14 0.02
C LYS A 43 -12.75 -23.42 1.49
N SER A 44 -11.55 -23.90 1.79
CA SER A 44 -11.22 -24.49 3.10
C SER A 44 -10.33 -23.63 3.99
N TYR A 45 -9.53 -22.71 3.43
CA TYR A 45 -8.58 -21.92 4.22
C TYR A 45 -9.26 -20.66 4.75
N LYS A 46 -8.82 -20.23 5.93
CA LYS A 46 -9.14 -18.89 6.45
C LYS A 46 -8.39 -17.85 5.62
N LYS A 47 -9.13 -16.95 4.97
CA LYS A 47 -8.58 -15.89 4.12
C LYS A 47 -8.71 -14.56 4.85
N PHE A 48 -7.63 -13.80 4.94
CA PHE A 48 -7.65 -12.49 5.56
C PHE A 48 -7.04 -11.43 4.66
N LEU A 49 -7.43 -10.19 4.89
CA LEU A 49 -6.93 -9.00 4.20
C LEU A 49 -6.65 -7.92 5.26
N PHE A 50 -5.51 -7.23 5.15
CA PHE A 50 -5.28 -6.00 5.90
C PHE A 50 -5.33 -4.81 4.94
N VAL A 51 -6.16 -3.83 5.27
CA VAL A 51 -6.34 -2.61 4.48
C VAL A 51 -5.81 -1.40 5.25
N ARG A 52 -5.61 -0.30 4.53
CA ARG A 52 -5.12 0.97 5.09
C ARG A 52 -5.82 2.12 4.37
N HIS A 53 -6.01 3.24 5.05
CA HIS A 53 -6.56 4.45 4.43
C HIS A 53 -5.86 4.74 3.08
N PRO A 54 -6.59 4.89 1.95
CA PRO A 54 -5.98 4.85 0.61
C PRO A 54 -4.92 5.93 0.40
N PHE A 55 -5.18 7.15 0.86
CA PHE A 55 -4.23 8.26 0.74
C PHE A 55 -3.04 8.09 1.69
N GLU A 56 -3.25 7.46 2.85
CA GLU A 56 -2.15 7.19 3.77
C GLU A 56 -1.20 6.14 3.19
N ARG A 57 -1.77 5.08 2.58
CA ARG A 57 -1.01 4.07 1.85
C ARG A 57 -0.23 4.68 0.69
N LEU A 58 -0.86 5.56 -0.09
CA LEU A 58 -0.20 6.27 -1.18
C LEU A 58 0.96 7.15 -0.68
N LEU A 59 0.74 7.94 0.38
CA LEU A 59 1.80 8.77 0.95
C LEU A 59 2.93 7.91 1.52
N SER A 60 2.62 6.78 2.13
CA SER A 60 3.63 5.83 2.60
C SER A 60 4.46 5.27 1.45
N ALA A 61 3.84 4.98 0.30
CA ALA A 61 4.53 4.57 -0.91
C ALA A 61 5.44 5.69 -1.43
N TYR A 62 4.92 6.91 -1.54
CA TYR A 62 5.71 8.07 -1.98
C TYR A 62 6.95 8.28 -1.11
N LYS A 63 6.76 8.34 0.21
CA LYS A 63 7.85 8.59 1.16
C LYS A 63 8.93 7.52 1.06
N ASN A 64 8.54 6.25 1.00
CA ASN A 64 9.49 5.15 0.93
C ASN A 64 10.20 5.04 -0.42
N LYS A 65 9.50 5.27 -1.53
CA LYS A 65 10.01 5.01 -2.88
C LYS A 65 10.68 6.20 -3.54
N PHE A 66 10.28 7.43 -3.20
CA PHE A 66 10.75 8.64 -3.87
C PHE A 66 11.40 9.64 -2.93
N GLU A 67 10.81 9.92 -1.77
CA GLU A 67 11.33 10.96 -0.85
C GLU A 67 12.54 10.50 -0.04
N GLN A 68 12.52 9.27 0.46
CA GLN A 68 13.63 8.71 1.22
C GLN A 68 14.71 8.19 0.26
N HIS A 69 15.97 8.30 0.66
CA HIS A 69 17.12 7.84 -0.14
C HIS A 69 17.66 6.50 0.36
N TYR A 70 16.77 5.53 0.63
CA TYR A 70 17.21 4.18 0.93
C TYR A 70 17.77 3.50 -0.32
N ASN A 71 18.60 2.47 -0.15
CA ASN A 71 19.09 1.69 -1.29
C ASN A 71 17.94 1.07 -2.10
N SER A 72 16.84 0.69 -1.44
CA SER A 72 15.62 0.18 -2.09
C SER A 72 14.85 1.26 -2.88
N SER A 73 14.98 2.53 -2.53
CA SER A 73 14.33 3.66 -3.23
C SER A 73 14.98 3.94 -4.58
N LYS A 74 16.29 3.68 -4.73
CA LYS A 74 17.05 3.96 -5.97
C LYS A 74 16.45 3.32 -7.22
N TYR A 75 15.92 2.10 -7.09
CA TYR A 75 15.24 1.42 -8.20
C TYR A 75 13.99 2.19 -8.64
N PHE A 76 13.18 2.66 -7.70
CA PHE A 76 11.95 3.41 -8.00
C PHE A 76 12.26 4.80 -8.53
N GLN A 77 13.22 5.50 -7.94
CA GLN A 77 13.70 6.82 -8.41
C GLN A 77 14.21 6.73 -9.86
N SER A 78 15.07 5.75 -10.14
CA SER A 78 15.60 5.53 -11.49
C SER A 78 14.51 5.06 -12.47
N ARG A 79 13.60 4.16 -12.09
CA ARG A 79 12.60 3.66 -13.04
C ARG A 79 11.41 4.61 -13.20
N PHE A 80 10.71 4.87 -12.11
CA PHE A 80 9.49 5.67 -12.09
C PHE A 80 9.79 7.15 -11.91
N GLY A 81 10.76 7.53 -11.07
CA GLY A 81 11.01 8.94 -10.77
C GLY A 81 11.47 9.72 -12.00
N ARG A 82 12.41 9.18 -12.79
CA ARG A 82 12.81 9.79 -14.07
C ARG A 82 11.64 9.92 -15.05
N MET A 83 10.77 8.91 -15.11
CA MET A 83 9.58 8.92 -15.97
C MET A 83 8.59 10.01 -15.52
N ILE A 84 8.34 10.11 -14.21
CA ILE A 84 7.46 11.12 -13.62
C ILE A 84 8.00 12.51 -13.95
N ILE A 85 9.27 12.77 -13.66
CA ILE A 85 9.90 14.07 -13.92
C ILE A 85 9.84 14.42 -15.40
N LYS A 86 10.16 13.47 -16.29
CA LYS A 86 10.13 13.70 -17.75
C LYS A 86 8.74 14.11 -18.25
N ASN A 87 7.68 13.54 -17.69
CA ASN A 87 6.33 13.70 -18.22
C ASN A 87 5.52 14.82 -17.53
N PHE A 88 5.80 15.10 -16.25
CA PHE A 88 4.97 15.99 -15.43
C PHE A 88 5.69 17.27 -15.00
N ARG A 89 7.04 17.31 -14.99
CA ARG A 89 7.78 18.52 -14.62
C ARG A 89 7.93 19.45 -15.83
N ARG A 90 7.49 20.70 -15.71
CA ARG A 90 7.51 21.68 -16.83
C ARG A 90 8.93 22.03 -17.32
N ASN A 91 9.91 22.11 -16.42
CA ASN A 91 11.31 22.47 -16.74
C ASN A 91 12.30 21.64 -15.89
N PRO A 92 12.51 20.36 -16.18
CA PRO A 92 13.38 19.51 -15.38
C PRO A 92 14.85 19.81 -15.65
N SER A 93 15.67 19.80 -14.59
CA SER A 93 17.13 19.86 -14.75
C SER A 93 17.68 18.56 -15.33
N ASN A 94 18.86 18.60 -15.98
CA ASN A 94 19.54 17.39 -16.44
C ASN A 94 19.80 16.40 -15.31
N ARG A 95 20.08 16.90 -14.08
CA ARG A 95 20.22 16.05 -12.89
C ARG A 95 18.92 15.31 -12.63
N SER A 96 17.80 16.03 -12.52
CA SER A 96 16.47 15.46 -12.24
C SER A 96 16.06 14.41 -13.28
N LEU A 97 16.31 14.68 -14.57
CA LEU A 97 16.05 13.71 -15.65
C LEU A 97 16.93 12.44 -15.55
N THR A 98 18.13 12.57 -15.00
CA THR A 98 19.10 11.48 -14.89
C THR A 98 18.94 10.67 -13.60
N THR A 99 18.60 11.30 -12.48
CA THR A 99 18.55 10.66 -11.16
C THR A 99 17.13 10.24 -10.78
N GLY A 100 16.13 11.09 -11.03
CA GLY A 100 14.75 10.83 -10.63
C GLY A 100 14.52 10.79 -9.12
N ASP A 101 15.46 11.31 -8.33
CA ASP A 101 15.50 11.21 -6.86
C ASP A 101 14.87 12.42 -6.15
N ASP A 102 14.32 13.36 -6.92
CA ASP A 102 13.77 14.64 -6.46
C ASP A 102 12.30 14.84 -6.91
N VAL A 103 11.56 13.74 -7.14
CA VAL A 103 10.12 13.75 -7.44
C VAL A 103 9.35 14.37 -6.27
N THR A 104 8.44 15.31 -6.54
CA THR A 104 7.55 15.86 -5.51
C THR A 104 6.31 14.99 -5.32
N PHE A 105 5.60 15.18 -4.19
CA PHE A 105 4.35 14.45 -3.95
C PHE A 105 3.27 14.84 -4.96
N GLU A 106 3.21 16.11 -5.35
CA GLU A 106 2.29 16.59 -6.38
C GLU A 106 2.56 15.91 -7.74
N GLU A 107 3.81 15.86 -8.19
CA GLU A 107 4.19 15.17 -9.44
C GLU A 107 3.89 13.67 -9.39
N PHE A 108 4.07 13.04 -8.22
CA PHE A 108 3.71 11.65 -8.04
C PHE A 108 2.19 11.44 -8.11
N VAL A 109 1.39 12.35 -7.56
CA VAL A 109 -0.08 12.30 -7.67
C VAL A 109 -0.53 12.55 -9.11
N ASP A 110 0.05 13.54 -9.81
CA ASP A 110 -0.19 13.77 -11.24
C ASP A 110 0.05 12.50 -12.05
N PHE A 111 1.15 11.79 -11.75
CA PHE A 111 1.40 10.50 -12.34
C PHE A 111 0.31 9.49 -12.02
N VAL A 112 -0.06 9.28 -10.75
CA VAL A 112 -1.05 8.27 -10.34
C VAL A 112 -2.44 8.51 -10.91
N VAL A 113 -2.86 9.77 -11.08
CA VAL A 113 -4.17 10.11 -11.64
C VAL A 113 -4.18 10.20 -13.17
N SER A 114 -3.03 10.03 -13.82
CA SER A 114 -2.93 10.06 -15.28
C SER A 114 -3.45 8.78 -15.93
N GLU A 115 -3.81 8.86 -17.21
CA GLU A 115 -4.17 7.68 -18.01
C GLU A 115 -2.97 6.75 -18.26
N ASN A 116 -1.75 7.29 -18.17
CA ASN A 116 -0.50 6.57 -18.40
C ASN A 116 0.06 5.90 -17.13
N THR A 117 -0.71 5.87 -16.04
CA THR A 117 -0.27 5.28 -14.78
C THR A 117 0.08 3.81 -14.97
N VAL A 118 1.34 3.49 -14.71
CA VAL A 118 1.77 2.10 -14.54
C VAL A 118 1.56 1.73 -13.07
N PHE A 119 0.49 0.98 -12.79
CA PHE A 119 0.15 0.59 -11.43
C PHE A 119 1.12 -0.47 -10.89
N ASN A 120 1.86 -0.11 -9.84
CA ASN A 120 2.65 -1.00 -9.00
C ASN A 120 1.86 -1.38 -7.74
N GLU A 121 2.19 -2.51 -7.12
CA GLU A 121 1.55 -3.00 -5.89
C GLU A 121 1.53 -1.99 -4.73
N HIS A 122 2.38 -0.97 -4.74
CA HIS A 122 2.41 0.08 -3.72
C HIS A 122 1.37 1.18 -3.89
N TRP A 123 0.92 1.49 -5.11
CA TRP A 123 -0.09 2.53 -5.38
C TRP A 123 -1.30 2.05 -6.18
N LYS A 124 -1.36 0.78 -6.59
CA LYS A 124 -2.59 0.18 -7.12
C LYS A 124 -3.67 0.10 -6.02
N PRO A 125 -4.94 0.43 -6.27
CA PRO A 125 -6.01 0.26 -5.27
C PRO A 125 -6.04 -1.14 -4.67
N ILE A 126 -6.36 -1.25 -3.38
CA ILE A 126 -6.43 -2.54 -2.68
C ILE A 126 -7.57 -3.38 -3.24
N PHE A 127 -8.68 -2.74 -3.60
CA PHE A 127 -9.81 -3.35 -4.30
C PHE A 127 -9.33 -4.11 -5.55
N ASP A 128 -8.47 -3.49 -6.35
CA ASP A 128 -7.95 -4.11 -7.58
C ASP A 128 -6.88 -5.19 -7.31
N LEU A 129 -6.07 -5.02 -6.27
CA LEU A 129 -5.04 -5.99 -5.88
C LEU A 129 -5.62 -7.26 -5.27
N CYS A 130 -6.64 -7.10 -4.43
CA CYS A 130 -7.14 -8.17 -3.57
C CYS A 130 -8.51 -8.70 -4.00
N GLN A 131 -9.21 -8.00 -4.90
CA GLN A 131 -10.46 -8.46 -5.51
C GLN A 131 -11.49 -8.95 -4.46
N PRO A 132 -11.87 -8.13 -3.46
CA PRO A 132 -12.74 -8.54 -2.35
C PRO A 132 -14.16 -8.95 -2.80
N CYS A 133 -14.57 -8.60 -4.02
CA CYS A 133 -15.82 -9.10 -4.61
C CYS A 133 -15.73 -10.53 -5.14
N LEU A 134 -14.52 -11.00 -5.49
CA LEU A 134 -14.27 -12.36 -6.00
C LEU A 134 -13.79 -13.30 -4.88
N VAL A 135 -12.99 -12.79 -3.96
CA VAL A 135 -12.45 -13.55 -2.83
C VAL A 135 -13.26 -13.23 -1.58
N LYS A 136 -13.97 -14.24 -1.05
CA LYS A 136 -14.69 -14.11 0.22
C LYS A 136 -13.71 -14.15 1.40
N TYR A 137 -13.25 -12.99 1.84
CA TYR A 137 -12.38 -12.88 3.02
C TYR A 137 -13.17 -13.21 4.31
N ASP A 138 -12.57 -14.00 5.18
CA ASP A 138 -13.09 -14.35 6.51
C ASP A 138 -12.79 -13.25 7.55
N PHE A 139 -11.77 -12.44 7.30
CA PHE A 139 -11.35 -11.34 8.16
C PHE A 139 -10.77 -10.19 7.32
N ILE A 140 -11.19 -8.96 7.60
CA ILE A 140 -10.60 -7.75 7.03
C ILE A 140 -10.15 -6.86 8.18
N GLY A 141 -8.84 -6.84 8.44
CA GLY A 141 -8.21 -5.98 9.43
C GLY A 141 -7.81 -4.63 8.84
N LYS A 142 -7.55 -3.67 9.71
CA LYS A 142 -7.14 -2.30 9.37
C LYS A 142 -5.76 -1.99 9.91
N TYR A 143 -4.98 -1.21 9.16
CA TYR A 143 -3.66 -0.76 9.59
C TYR A 143 -3.74 0.16 10.80
N GLU A 144 -4.85 0.89 10.91
CA GLU A 144 -5.20 1.76 12.03
C GLU A 144 -5.35 0.97 13.35
N SER A 145 -5.77 -0.30 13.26
CA SER A 145 -5.93 -1.26 14.37
C SER A 145 -4.99 -2.46 14.25
N LEU A 146 -3.85 -2.31 13.55
CA LEU A 146 -2.99 -3.42 13.11
C LEU A 146 -2.67 -4.43 14.23
N TYR A 147 -2.31 -3.94 15.42
CA TYR A 147 -1.91 -4.81 16.53
C TYR A 147 -3.09 -5.62 17.07
N SER A 148 -4.22 -4.96 17.39
CA SER A 148 -5.40 -5.66 17.92
C SER A 148 -6.01 -6.61 16.88
N ASP A 149 -6.02 -6.21 15.61
CA ASP A 149 -6.57 -7.02 14.52
C ASP A 149 -5.69 -8.24 14.22
N SER A 150 -4.37 -8.08 14.31
CA SER A 150 -3.43 -9.20 14.16
C SER A 150 -3.55 -10.18 15.33
N ASP A 151 -3.64 -9.67 16.57
CA ASP A 151 -3.81 -10.51 17.77
C ASP A 151 -5.15 -11.27 17.71
N PHE A 152 -6.24 -10.61 17.29
CA PHE A 152 -7.54 -11.25 17.07
C PHE A 152 -7.46 -12.36 16.02
N LEU A 153 -6.85 -12.08 14.86
CA LEU A 153 -6.72 -13.05 13.78
C LEU A 153 -5.90 -14.28 14.20
N LEU A 154 -4.76 -14.07 14.88
CA LEU A 154 -3.91 -15.16 15.38
C LEU A 154 -4.67 -16.07 16.35
N ASN A 155 -5.45 -15.48 17.26
CA ASN A 155 -6.33 -16.22 18.16
C ASN A 155 -7.40 -17.02 17.39
N GLN A 156 -8.03 -16.41 16.38
CA GLN A 156 -9.08 -17.05 15.57
C GLN A 156 -8.57 -18.29 14.82
N ILE A 157 -7.29 -18.31 14.44
CA ILE A 157 -6.65 -19.46 13.76
C ILE A 157 -5.93 -20.41 14.71
N GLY A 158 -6.11 -20.26 16.03
CA GLY A 158 -5.59 -21.17 17.06
C GLY A 158 -4.11 -20.96 17.43
N LEU A 159 -3.50 -19.85 17.03
CA LEU A 159 -2.09 -19.54 17.30
C LEU A 159 -1.92 -18.69 18.55
N LEU A 160 -2.24 -19.24 19.72
CA LEU A 160 -2.24 -18.53 21.01
C LEU A 160 -0.85 -18.14 21.52
N ASN A 161 0.20 -18.84 21.08
CA ASN A 161 1.59 -18.63 21.53
C ASN A 161 2.41 -17.76 20.55
N VAL A 162 1.76 -17.19 19.52
CA VAL A 162 2.40 -16.33 18.53
C VAL A 162 1.82 -14.93 18.67
N THR A 163 2.68 -13.92 18.74
CA THR A 163 2.27 -12.52 18.83
C THR A 163 2.74 -11.74 17.61
N PHE A 164 1.95 -10.75 17.21
CA PHE A 164 2.38 -9.85 16.15
C PHE A 164 3.49 -8.92 16.67
N PRO A 165 4.62 -8.77 15.95
CA PRO A 165 5.74 -7.96 16.43
C PRO A 165 5.33 -6.49 16.55
N ARG A 166 5.61 -5.89 17.71
CA ARG A 166 5.28 -4.48 18.01
C ARG A 166 6.49 -3.60 17.75
N LEU A 167 6.35 -2.64 16.83
CA LEU A 167 7.37 -1.64 16.59
C LEU A 167 7.31 -0.57 17.69
N GLN A 168 8.47 -0.18 18.22
CA GLN A 168 8.55 0.97 19.13
C GLN A 168 8.29 2.26 18.34
N LYS A 169 7.14 2.89 18.59
CA LYS A 169 6.68 4.22 18.09
C LYS A 169 7.21 4.58 16.69
N THR A 170 6.56 4.07 15.64
CA THR A 170 6.64 4.72 14.32
C THR A 170 5.67 5.90 14.31
N VAL A 171 6.13 7.05 13.82
CA VAL A 171 5.23 8.16 13.51
C VAL A 171 4.31 7.69 12.39
N SER A 172 3.02 7.55 12.69
CA SER A 172 2.03 7.09 11.72
C SER A 172 2.01 8.03 10.51
N THR A 173 1.99 7.48 9.29
CA THR A 173 1.95 8.29 8.06
C THR A 173 0.73 9.20 8.02
N SER A 174 -0.36 8.80 8.71
CA SER A 174 -1.56 9.60 8.93
C SER A 174 -1.25 11.00 9.46
N THR A 175 -0.26 11.15 10.35
CA THR A 175 0.15 12.45 10.92
C THR A 175 0.75 13.39 9.88
N TYR A 176 1.24 12.86 8.76
CA TYR A 176 1.80 13.65 7.68
C TYR A 176 0.74 14.00 6.62
N LEU A 177 -0.40 13.31 6.54
CA LEU A 177 -1.39 13.58 5.49
C LEU A 177 -1.84 15.05 5.46
N SER A 178 -2.05 15.65 6.63
CA SER A 178 -2.41 17.07 6.77
C SER A 178 -1.34 18.03 6.22
N LYS A 179 -0.08 17.59 6.07
CA LYS A 179 1.00 18.37 5.44
C LYS A 179 1.06 18.17 3.93
N TYR A 180 0.74 16.99 3.42
CA TYR A 180 0.91 16.66 2.00
C TYR A 180 -0.34 16.92 1.16
N LEU A 181 -1.55 16.64 1.68
CA LEU A 181 -2.77 16.84 0.92
C LEU A 181 -3.02 18.31 0.53
N PRO A 182 -2.71 19.33 1.36
CA PRO A 182 -2.86 20.74 0.94
C PRO A 182 -1.94 21.19 -0.19
N GLN A 183 -0.91 20.41 -0.52
CA GLN A 183 -0.03 20.70 -1.66
C GLN A 183 -0.69 20.34 -3.00
N LEU A 184 -1.77 19.58 -2.98
CA LEU A 184 -2.46 19.12 -4.18
C LEU A 184 -3.53 20.14 -4.59
N SER A 185 -3.66 20.38 -5.90
CA SER A 185 -4.83 21.08 -6.42
C SER A 185 -6.12 20.31 -6.07
N TYR A 186 -7.22 21.04 -5.90
CA TYR A 186 -8.53 20.42 -5.65
C TYR A 186 -8.91 19.42 -6.75
N ARG A 187 -8.58 19.73 -8.01
CA ARG A 187 -8.76 18.80 -9.14
C ARG A 187 -7.99 17.49 -8.95
N ASN A 188 -6.74 17.56 -8.50
CA ASN A 188 -5.94 16.36 -8.22
C ASN A 188 -6.48 15.58 -7.03
N LEU A 189 -6.94 16.24 -5.96
CA LEU A 189 -7.61 15.56 -4.85
C LEU A 189 -8.86 14.82 -5.31
N CYS A 190 -9.71 15.47 -6.10
CA CYS A 190 -10.90 14.83 -6.68
C CYS A 190 -10.51 13.63 -7.53
N ASN A 191 -9.57 13.80 -8.47
CA ASN A 191 -9.10 12.74 -9.36
C ASN A 191 -8.49 11.56 -8.60
N LEU A 192 -7.71 11.84 -7.56
CA LEU A 192 -7.11 10.83 -6.70
C LEU A 192 -8.17 10.07 -5.91
N TYR A 193 -9.21 10.75 -5.42
CA TYR A 193 -10.35 10.10 -4.78
C TYR A 193 -11.07 9.16 -5.75
N LYS A 194 -11.17 9.50 -7.05
CA LYS A 194 -11.76 8.61 -8.09
C LYS A 194 -10.94 7.33 -8.23
N VAL A 195 -9.62 7.45 -8.32
CA VAL A 195 -8.71 6.30 -8.44
C VAL A 195 -8.92 5.30 -7.30
N TYR A 196 -9.12 5.80 -6.07
CA TYR A 196 -9.28 4.96 -4.87
C TYR A 196 -10.74 4.81 -4.41
N TYR A 197 -11.73 5.19 -5.22
CA TYR A 197 -13.13 5.28 -4.78
C TYR A 197 -13.65 3.97 -4.17
N ASN A 198 -13.34 2.84 -4.80
CA ASN A 198 -13.77 1.54 -4.30
C ASN A 198 -13.13 1.19 -2.97
N ASP A 199 -11.86 1.57 -2.73
CA ASP A 199 -11.21 1.38 -1.43
C ASP A 199 -11.91 2.20 -0.35
N PHE A 200 -12.25 3.47 -0.64
CA PHE A 200 -13.01 4.31 0.28
C PHE A 200 -14.36 3.68 0.62
N LYS A 201 -15.10 3.26 -0.41
CA LYS A 201 -16.45 2.73 -0.27
C LYS A 201 -16.50 1.39 0.47
N ILE A 202 -15.71 0.42 0.04
CA ILE A 202 -15.84 -0.96 0.55
C ILE A 202 -15.17 -1.16 1.91
N PHE A 203 -14.13 -0.38 2.21
CA PHE A 203 -13.41 -0.46 3.48
C PHE A 203 -13.82 0.62 4.48
N ASN A 204 -14.85 1.41 4.16
CA ASN A 204 -15.42 2.45 5.02
C ASN A 204 -14.34 3.43 5.50
N TYR A 205 -13.67 4.06 4.53
CA TYR A 205 -12.74 5.18 4.77
C TYR A 205 -13.38 6.49 4.37
N ASN A 206 -12.88 7.59 4.92
CA ASN A 206 -13.39 8.95 4.71
C ASN A 206 -12.22 9.96 4.77
N LEU A 207 -12.44 11.18 4.31
CA LEU A 207 -11.43 12.24 4.30
C LEU A 207 -11.63 13.30 5.40
N GLN A 208 -12.75 13.25 6.12
CA GLN A 208 -13.13 14.24 7.11
C GLN A 208 -12.05 14.46 8.17
N GLU A 209 -11.39 13.40 8.64
CA GLU A 209 -10.32 13.49 9.64
C GLU A 209 -9.07 14.23 9.13
N TYR A 210 -8.86 14.32 7.81
CA TYR A 210 -7.66 14.89 7.22
C TYR A 210 -7.89 16.24 6.55
N LEU A 211 -9.04 16.43 5.90
CA LEU A 211 -9.37 17.64 5.16
C LEU A 211 -10.42 18.51 5.86
N GLY A 212 -11.14 17.97 6.86
CA GLY A 212 -12.30 18.62 7.48
C GLY A 212 -13.57 18.58 6.62
N TYR A 213 -13.51 17.98 5.43
CA TYR A 213 -14.64 17.81 4.51
C TYR A 213 -14.51 16.53 3.69
N GLU A 214 -15.63 16.09 3.11
CA GLU A 214 -15.69 14.98 2.15
C GLU A 214 -15.73 15.50 0.70
N ILE A 215 -15.15 14.73 -0.22
CA ILE A 215 -15.26 15.00 -1.66
C ILE A 215 -16.59 14.44 -2.16
N ASN A 216 -17.41 15.26 -2.82
CA ASN A 216 -18.73 14.85 -3.28
C ASN A 216 -18.71 14.48 -4.76
N ILE A 217 -18.66 13.18 -5.03
CA ILE A 217 -18.62 12.66 -6.41
C ILE A 217 -19.84 13.09 -7.26
N ASN A 218 -21.00 13.38 -6.66
CA ASN A 218 -22.18 13.76 -7.44
C ASN A 218 -22.27 15.26 -7.75
N LYS A 219 -21.44 16.09 -7.12
CA LYS A 219 -21.40 17.55 -7.35
C LYS A 219 -20.12 18.02 -8.01
N ASP A 220 -19.02 17.30 -7.82
CA ASP A 220 -17.67 17.71 -8.24
C ASP A 220 -17.28 17.09 -9.61
N TRP A 221 -18.29 16.62 -10.37
CA TRP A 221 -18.20 15.91 -11.65
C TRP A 221 -19.26 16.43 -12.60
#